data_AF-A0A2M8TGX2-F1
#
_entry.id   AF-A0A2M8TGX2-F1
#
_cell.length_a   1.000
_cell.length_b   1.000
_cell.length_c   1.000
_cell.angle_alpha   90.00
_cell.angle_beta   90.00
_cell.angle_gamma   90.00
#
_symmetry.space_group_name_H-M   'P 1'
#
loop_
_entity.id
_entity.type
_entity.pdbx_description
1 polymer ?
#
loop_
_entity_poly.entity_id
_entity_poly.type
_entity_poly.pdbx_seq_one_letter_code
_entity_poly.pdbx_strand_id
1 'polypeptide(L)'
;MENENLRQKAENKIDGEHKQFKEKVLKMKPEEIYNMSGTIIFTEATIYHLQQLMKNDELCELINKENATLNGAVGHIIMNVRKKYGQTGDLPVEEFHSLIWDYYKMDHSKAKKAMETKEKVKTTLSEVTNITKIKSKPSSPKAGVLQMSLFDLGGENNA
;
A
#
# COMPACT_ATOMS: atom_id res chain seq x y z
N MET A 1 6.59 10.39 -25.62
CA MET A 1 5.35 9.75 -26.12
C MET A 1 5.37 8.22 -25.94
N GLU A 2 6.50 7.53 -26.14
CA GLU A 2 6.58 6.07 -25.88
C GLU A 2 6.44 5.69 -24.39
N ASN A 3 6.98 6.51 -23.48
CA ASN A 3 7.04 6.19 -22.05
C ASN A 3 5.67 6.16 -21.35
N GLU A 4 4.75 7.02 -21.79
CA GLU A 4 3.40 7.08 -21.25
C GLU A 4 2.59 5.84 -21.62
N ASN A 5 2.89 5.23 -22.77
CA ASN A 5 2.27 4.00 -23.25
C ASN A 5 2.69 2.77 -22.42
N LEU A 6 3.98 2.68 -22.04
CA LEU A 6 4.49 1.57 -21.22
C LEU A 6 3.86 1.54 -19.83
N ARG A 7 3.80 2.71 -19.18
CA ARG A 7 3.19 2.84 -17.87
C ARG A 7 1.70 2.55 -17.90
N GLN A 8 0.98 3.12 -18.87
CA GLN A 8 -0.46 2.91 -18.98
C GLN A 8 -0.81 1.45 -19.28
N LYS A 9 0.02 0.75 -20.09
CA LYS A 9 -0.13 -0.69 -20.32
C LYS A 9 0.06 -1.50 -19.04
N ALA A 10 1.06 -1.15 -18.23
CA ALA A 10 1.34 -1.82 -16.97
C ALA A 10 0.20 -1.56 -15.95
N GLU A 11 -0.29 -0.32 -15.86
CA GLU A 11 -1.43 0.05 -15.01
C GLU A 11 -2.68 -0.74 -15.43
N ASN A 12 -3.03 -0.75 -16.72
CA ASN A 12 -4.17 -1.51 -17.24
C ASN A 12 -4.07 -3.01 -16.95
N LYS A 13 -2.86 -3.58 -16.99
CA LYS A 13 -2.63 -4.99 -16.65
C LYS A 13 -2.92 -5.25 -15.17
N ILE A 14 -2.35 -4.45 -14.27
CA ILE A 14 -2.56 -4.59 -12.82
C ILE A 14 -4.03 -4.36 -12.47
N ASP A 15 -4.69 -3.37 -13.07
CA ASP A 15 -6.11 -3.10 -12.84
C ASP A 15 -7.00 -4.24 -13.35
N GLY A 16 -6.65 -4.84 -14.50
CA GLY A 16 -7.32 -6.02 -15.02
C GLY A 16 -7.22 -7.21 -14.07
N GLU A 17 -6.02 -7.50 -13.57
CA GLU A 17 -5.78 -8.57 -12.59
C GLU A 17 -6.47 -8.27 -11.23
N HIS A 18 -6.47 -7.01 -10.79
CA HIS A 18 -7.16 -6.57 -9.58
C HIS A 18 -8.67 -6.76 -9.69
N LYS A 19 -9.26 -6.40 -10.83
CA LYS A 19 -10.69 -6.58 -11.08
C LYS A 19 -11.08 -8.05 -11.02
N GLN A 20 -10.30 -8.93 -11.65
CA GLN A 20 -10.52 -10.38 -11.56
C GLN A 20 -10.43 -10.89 -10.11
N PHE A 21 -9.44 -10.40 -9.35
CA PHE A 21 -9.30 -10.73 -7.93
C PHE A 21 -10.52 -10.27 -7.11
N LYS A 22 -10.96 -9.02 -7.29
CA LYS A 22 -12.15 -8.47 -6.61
C LYS A 22 -13.42 -9.25 -6.94
N GLU A 23 -13.65 -9.57 -8.21
CA GLU A 23 -14.80 -10.39 -8.63
C GLU A 23 -14.77 -11.78 -7.99
N LYS A 24 -13.58 -12.36 -7.82
CA LYS A 24 -13.42 -13.64 -7.10
C LYS A 24 -13.79 -13.48 -5.62
N VAL A 25 -13.28 -12.46 -4.94
CA VAL A 25 -13.55 -12.20 -3.51
C VAL A 25 -15.03 -11.92 -3.25
N LEU A 26 -15.70 -11.17 -4.14
CA LEU A 26 -17.14 -10.86 -4.00
C LEU A 26 -18.05 -12.10 -4.10
N LYS A 27 -17.57 -13.18 -4.71
CA LYS A 27 -18.30 -14.45 -4.84
C LYS A 27 -18.00 -15.44 -3.71
N MET A 28 -17.05 -15.12 -2.82
CA MET A 28 -16.64 -15.99 -1.71
C MET A 28 -17.65 -15.94 -0.57
N LYS A 29 -17.72 -17.04 0.18
CA LYS A 29 -18.44 -17.07 1.46
C LYS A 29 -17.66 -16.32 2.55
N PRO A 30 -18.32 -15.83 3.60
CA PRO A 30 -17.65 -15.12 4.70
C PRO A 30 -16.47 -15.89 5.29
N GLU A 31 -16.58 -17.21 5.49
CA GLU A 31 -15.52 -18.04 6.05
C GLU A 31 -14.27 -18.07 5.15
N GLU A 32 -14.46 -18.11 3.85
CA GLU A 32 -13.37 -18.05 2.86
C GLU A 32 -12.69 -16.69 2.88
N ILE A 33 -13.46 -15.61 3.03
CA ILE A 33 -12.93 -14.24 3.18
C ILE A 33 -12.08 -14.13 4.45
N TYR A 34 -12.53 -14.67 5.58
CA TYR A 34 -11.73 -14.70 6.81
C TYR A 34 -10.41 -15.44 6.62
N ASN A 35 -10.45 -16.63 6.00
CA ASN A 35 -9.25 -17.42 5.72
C ASN A 35 -8.28 -16.75 4.72
N MET A 36 -8.82 -15.94 3.81
CA MET A 36 -8.03 -15.21 2.81
C MET A 36 -7.69 -13.77 3.20
N SER A 37 -8.11 -13.31 4.38
CA SER A 37 -7.97 -11.91 4.82
C SER A 37 -6.55 -11.38 4.65
N GLY A 38 -5.53 -12.14 5.06
CA GLY A 38 -4.13 -11.78 4.85
C GLY A 38 -3.80 -11.57 3.37
N THR A 39 -4.21 -12.50 2.50
CA THR A 39 -3.99 -12.37 1.04
C THR A 39 -4.67 -11.13 0.48
N ILE A 40 -5.90 -10.83 0.90
CA ILE A 40 -6.64 -9.64 0.46
C ILE A 40 -5.88 -8.36 0.85
N ILE A 41 -5.44 -8.27 2.11
CA ILE A 41 -4.68 -7.12 2.62
C ILE A 41 -3.37 -6.94 1.84
N PHE A 42 -2.61 -8.01 1.64
CA PHE A 42 -1.36 -7.95 0.87
C PHE A 42 -1.58 -7.60 -0.59
N THR A 43 -2.67 -8.07 -1.22
CA THR A 43 -3.02 -7.69 -2.60
C THR A 43 -3.25 -6.18 -2.71
N GLU A 44 -4.09 -5.60 -1.85
CA GLU A 44 -4.38 -4.16 -1.89
C GLU A 44 -3.13 -3.32 -1.59
N ALA A 45 -2.32 -3.73 -0.60
CA ALA A 45 -1.05 -3.06 -0.29
C ALA A 45 -0.06 -3.13 -1.47
N THR A 46 0.01 -4.29 -2.14
CA THR A 46 0.89 -4.49 -3.31
C THR A 46 0.48 -3.57 -4.45
N ILE A 47 -0.81 -3.46 -4.75
CA ILE A 47 -1.31 -2.56 -5.80
C ILE A 47 -0.97 -1.11 -5.47
N TYR A 48 -1.24 -0.67 -4.24
CA TYR A 48 -0.93 0.69 -3.80
C TYR A 48 0.54 1.03 -4.00
N HIS A 49 1.46 0.16 -3.57
CA HIS A 49 2.88 0.40 -3.72
C HIS A 49 3.38 0.25 -5.16
N LEU A 50 2.81 -0.67 -5.96
CA LEU A 50 3.10 -0.74 -7.39
C LEU A 50 2.75 0.57 -8.09
N GLN A 51 1.59 1.15 -7.83
CA GLN A 51 1.20 2.45 -8.40
C GLN A 51 2.18 3.58 -8.02
N GLN A 52 2.74 3.53 -6.81
CA GLN A 52 3.80 4.48 -6.41
C GLN A 52 5.11 4.26 -7.15
N LEU A 53 5.50 3.00 -7.35
CA LEU A 53 6.77 2.58 -7.94
C LEU A 53 6.78 2.60 -9.47
N MET A 54 5.62 2.47 -10.13
CA MET A 54 5.42 2.50 -11.60
C MET A 54 5.76 3.84 -12.26
N LYS A 55 6.31 4.80 -11.50
CA LYS A 55 7.02 5.95 -12.04
C LYS A 55 8.39 5.59 -12.59
N ASN A 56 8.88 4.38 -12.34
CA ASN A 56 10.10 3.85 -12.93
C ASN A 56 9.75 3.02 -14.17
N ASP A 57 10.26 3.44 -15.32
CA ASP A 57 9.96 2.81 -16.61
C ASP A 57 10.47 1.36 -16.68
N GLU A 58 11.61 1.07 -16.04
CA GLU A 58 12.16 -0.29 -15.94
C GLU A 58 11.18 -1.24 -15.22
N LEU A 59 10.53 -0.76 -14.15
CA LEU A 59 9.52 -1.56 -13.46
C LEU A 59 8.29 -1.79 -14.35
N CYS A 60 7.84 -0.78 -15.09
CA CYS A 60 6.71 -0.90 -16.02
C CYS A 60 6.99 -1.93 -17.12
N GLU A 61 8.20 -1.95 -17.68
CA GLU A 61 8.62 -2.96 -18.65
C GLU A 61 8.59 -4.38 -18.04
N LEU A 62 9.05 -4.53 -16.80
CA LEU A 62 9.06 -5.82 -16.10
C LEU A 62 7.65 -6.30 -15.77
N ILE A 63 6.76 -5.41 -15.34
CA ILE A 63 5.34 -5.72 -15.09
C ILE A 63 4.65 -6.18 -16.38
N ASN A 64 4.99 -5.59 -17.52
CA ASN A 64 4.36 -5.93 -18.79
C ASN A 64 4.76 -7.32 -19.33
N LYS A 65 5.75 -8.01 -18.75
CA LYS A 65 6.13 -9.38 -19.15
C LYS A 65 5.07 -10.39 -18.74
N GLU A 66 4.84 -11.42 -19.55
CA GLU A 66 3.77 -12.41 -19.33
C GLU A 66 3.91 -13.19 -18.02
N ASN A 67 5.14 -13.44 -17.57
CA ASN A 67 5.42 -14.20 -16.36
C ASN A 67 5.25 -13.40 -15.05
N ALA A 68 5.16 -12.07 -15.14
CA ALA A 68 5.06 -11.20 -13.99
C ALA A 68 3.58 -10.91 -13.70
N THR A 69 3.04 -11.48 -12.62
CA THR A 69 1.61 -11.34 -12.26
C THR A 69 1.48 -10.75 -10.87
N LEU A 70 0.39 -10.03 -10.61
CA LEU A 70 0.04 -9.48 -9.30
C LEU A 70 -0.07 -10.60 -8.26
N ASN A 71 -0.74 -11.70 -8.60
CA ASN A 71 -0.86 -12.84 -7.69
C ASN A 71 0.51 -13.47 -7.38
N GLY A 72 1.40 -13.55 -8.37
CA GLY A 72 2.77 -14.01 -8.15
C GLY A 72 3.57 -13.09 -7.22
N ALA A 73 3.46 -11.77 -7.42
CA ALA A 73 4.10 -10.77 -6.57
C ALA A 73 3.59 -10.86 -5.11
N VAL A 74 2.27 -10.92 -4.93
CA VAL A 74 1.63 -11.07 -3.61
C VAL A 74 2.08 -12.37 -2.93
N GLY A 75 2.08 -13.49 -3.65
CA GLY A 75 2.54 -14.77 -3.13
C GLY A 75 4.00 -14.73 -2.68
N HIS A 76 4.87 -14.08 -3.47
CA HIS A 76 6.27 -13.87 -3.12
C HIS A 76 6.42 -13.03 -1.84
N ILE A 77 5.68 -11.93 -1.73
CA ILE A 77 5.71 -11.06 -0.55
C ILE A 77 5.24 -11.83 0.69
N ILE A 78 4.06 -12.44 0.66
CA ILE A 78 3.49 -13.18 1.79
C ILE A 78 4.44 -14.27 2.28
N MET A 79 5.05 -15.02 1.36
CA MET A 79 6.00 -16.09 1.71
C MET A 79 7.21 -15.54 2.46
N ASN A 80 7.84 -14.47 1.97
CA ASN A 80 9.02 -13.89 2.60
C ASN A 80 8.70 -13.22 3.94
N VAL A 81 7.55 -12.55 4.03
CA VAL A 81 7.08 -11.93 5.27
C VAL A 81 6.81 -12.98 6.33
N ARG A 82 6.11 -14.07 5.97
CA ARG A 82 5.88 -15.18 6.90
C ARG A 82 7.16 -15.84 7.36
N LYS A 83 8.15 -15.96 6.47
CA LYS A 83 9.47 -16.52 6.82
C LYS A 83 10.22 -15.65 7.82
N LYS A 84 10.13 -14.32 7.71
CA LYS A 84 10.89 -13.38 8.55
C LYS A 84 10.16 -12.98 9.84
N TYR A 85 8.86 -12.74 9.76
CA TYR A 85 8.05 -12.17 10.85
C TYR A 85 7.02 -13.17 11.42
N GLY A 86 6.80 -14.32 10.77
CA GLY A 86 5.74 -15.24 11.16
C GLY A 86 4.36 -14.69 10.80
N GLN A 87 3.41 -14.76 11.74
CA GLN A 87 2.03 -14.28 11.54
C GLN A 87 1.78 -12.87 12.10
N THR A 88 2.77 -12.31 12.81
CA THR A 88 2.63 -11.07 13.59
C THR A 88 3.79 -10.13 13.30
N GLY A 89 3.51 -8.85 13.22
CA GLY A 89 4.54 -7.81 13.09
C GLY A 89 4.27 -6.90 11.90
N ASP A 90 4.67 -5.65 12.06
CA ASP A 90 4.58 -4.66 11.01
C ASP A 90 5.71 -4.86 10.00
N LEU A 91 5.37 -4.74 8.73
CA LEU A 91 6.31 -4.81 7.61
C LEU A 91 6.71 -3.38 7.22
N PRO A 92 7.97 -2.98 7.42
CA PRO A 92 8.43 -1.65 6.99
C PRO A 92 8.27 -1.46 5.50
N VAL A 93 7.97 -0.23 5.09
CA VAL A 93 7.68 0.11 3.67
C VAL A 93 8.89 -0.14 2.78
N GLU A 94 10.10 0.15 3.26
CA GLU A 94 11.35 -0.07 2.53
C GLU A 94 11.60 -1.55 2.26
N GLU A 95 11.24 -2.40 3.22
CA GLU A 95 11.29 -3.85 3.05
C GLU A 95 10.22 -4.34 2.09
N PHE A 96 9.01 -3.77 2.17
CA PHE A 96 7.93 -4.06 1.22
C PHE A 96 8.37 -3.76 -0.22
N HIS A 97 8.98 -2.59 -0.45
CA HIS A 97 9.51 -2.21 -1.76
C HIS A 97 10.63 -3.14 -2.23
N SER A 98 11.52 -3.54 -1.31
CA SER A 98 12.57 -4.51 -1.62
C SER A 98 11.99 -5.84 -2.11
N LEU A 99 10.93 -6.33 -1.46
CA LEU A 99 10.25 -7.58 -1.87
C LEU A 99 9.53 -7.47 -3.22
N ILE A 100 9.01 -6.28 -3.56
CA ILE A 100 8.50 -6.01 -4.90
C ILE A 100 9.65 -6.10 -5.92
N TRP A 101 10.76 -5.40 -5.67
CA TRP A 101 11.91 -5.38 -6.57
C TRP A 101 12.52 -6.76 -6.76
N ASP A 102 12.62 -7.57 -5.70
CA ASP A 102 13.07 -8.96 -5.74
C ASP A 102 12.22 -9.78 -6.72
N TYR A 103 10.89 -9.65 -6.64
CA TYR A 103 9.97 -10.39 -7.52
C TYR A 103 10.15 -10.01 -8.99
N TYR A 104 10.26 -8.70 -9.28
CA TYR A 104 10.47 -8.21 -10.65
C TYR A 104 11.93 -8.30 -11.10
N LYS A 105 12.85 -8.81 -10.26
CA LYS A 105 14.29 -8.92 -10.53
C LYS A 105 14.94 -7.58 -10.87
N MET A 106 14.53 -6.52 -10.19
CA MET A 106 15.11 -5.18 -10.31
C MET A 106 16.40 -5.07 -9.50
N ASP A 107 17.30 -4.17 -9.90
CA ASP A 107 18.46 -3.80 -9.10
C ASP A 107 18.04 -2.85 -7.97
N HIS A 108 18.23 -3.27 -6.71
CA HIS A 108 17.78 -2.53 -5.52
C HIS A 108 18.51 -1.18 -5.38
N SER A 109 19.79 -1.10 -5.76
CA SER A 109 20.59 0.13 -5.67
C SER A 109 20.09 1.16 -6.67
N LYS A 110 19.78 0.72 -7.90
CA LYS A 110 19.20 1.58 -8.93
C LYS A 110 17.78 2.00 -8.58
N ALA A 111 16.94 1.07 -8.12
CA ALA A 111 15.55 1.34 -7.76
C ALA A 111 15.44 2.34 -6.60
N LYS A 112 16.28 2.18 -5.56
CA LYS A 112 16.34 3.12 -4.43
C LYS A 112 16.79 4.52 -4.85
N LYS A 113 17.84 4.63 -5.66
CA LYS A 113 18.31 5.93 -6.20
C LYS A 113 17.25 6.61 -7.06
N ALA A 114 16.49 5.85 -7.85
CA ALA A 114 15.42 6.40 -8.67
C ALA A 114 14.28 6.98 -7.83
N MET A 115 14.00 6.43 -6.64
CA MET A 115 13.05 7.01 -5.70
C MET A 115 13.58 8.29 -5.04
N GLU A 116 14.80 8.26 -4.49
CA GLU A 116 15.42 9.39 -3.80
C GLU A 116 15.60 10.62 -4.70
N THR A 117 15.97 10.40 -5.96
CA THR A 117 16.17 11.48 -6.95
C THR A 117 14.85 12.16 -7.29
N LYS A 118 13.74 11.42 -7.31
CA LYS A 118 12.41 11.95 -7.64
C LYS A 118 11.72 12.61 -6.44
N GLU A 119 12.00 12.19 -5.21
CA GLU A 119 11.54 12.89 -4.00
C GLU A 119 12.16 14.28 -3.88
N LYS A 120 13.46 14.44 -4.16
CA LYS A 120 14.14 15.74 -4.14
C LYS A 120 13.55 16.74 -5.15
N VAL A 121 13.13 16.27 -6.32
CA VAL A 121 12.45 17.09 -7.35
C VAL A 121 11.05 17.52 -6.89
N LYS A 122 10.33 16.66 -6.16
CA LYS A 122 9.02 16.99 -5.57
C LYS A 122 9.12 18.04 -4.46
N THR A 123 10.15 17.97 -3.62
CA THR A 123 10.37 18.94 -2.54
C THR A 123 10.72 20.32 -3.10
N THR A 124 11.56 20.39 -4.14
CA THR A 124 11.93 21.66 -4.79
C THR A 124 10.77 22.31 -5.56
N LEU A 125 9.88 21.54 -6.20
CA LEU A 125 8.67 22.09 -6.84
C LEU A 125 7.62 22.61 -5.84
N SER A 126 7.57 22.03 -4.64
CA SER A 126 6.62 22.41 -3.58
C SER A 126 7.04 23.67 -2.81
N GLU A 127 8.34 23.99 -2.81
CA GLU A 127 8.87 25.20 -2.17
C GLU A 127 8.67 26.47 -3.02
N VAL A 128 8.54 26.35 -4.34
CA VAL A 128 8.39 27.52 -5.24
C VAL A 128 6.95 28.05 -5.30
N THR A 129 5.94 27.29 -4.88
CA THR A 129 4.52 27.71 -5.00
C THR A 129 3.88 28.27 -3.71
N ASN A 130 4.60 28.31 -2.58
CA ASN A 130 4.03 28.74 -1.30
C ASN A 130 4.52 30.12 -0.82
N ILE A 131 4.29 31.16 -1.62
CA ILE A 131 4.22 32.54 -1.10
C ILE A 131 3.03 33.26 -1.75
N THR A 132 1.82 33.05 -1.22
CA THR A 132 0.83 34.12 -0.92
C THR A 132 -0.55 33.54 -0.60
N LYS A 133 -0.92 33.57 0.70
CA LYS A 133 -2.22 33.95 1.28
C LYS A 133 -2.48 33.17 2.57
N ILE A 134 -2.02 33.75 3.67
CA ILE A 134 -2.55 33.44 5.00
C ILE A 134 -3.91 34.13 5.11
N LYS A 135 -5.00 33.35 5.12
CA LYS A 135 -6.31 33.80 5.62
C LYS A 135 -6.82 32.81 6.68
N SER A 136 -6.89 33.35 7.90
CA SER A 136 -7.66 32.97 9.10
C SER A 136 -8.33 31.58 9.16
N LYS A 137 -7.87 30.84 10.16
CA LYS A 137 -8.37 29.59 10.76
C LYS A 137 -9.87 29.66 11.14
N PRO A 138 -10.74 28.70 10.74
CA PRO A 138 -12.00 28.47 11.44
C PRO A 138 -11.77 27.61 12.70
N SER A 139 -12.45 27.97 13.78
CA SER A 139 -12.37 27.34 15.11
C SER A 139 -12.77 25.86 15.08
N SER A 140 -11.95 25.01 15.68
CA SER A 140 -12.26 23.60 15.93
C SER A 140 -13.45 23.45 16.89
N PRO A 141 -14.35 22.48 16.68
CA PRO A 141 -15.43 22.19 17.63
C PRO A 141 -14.85 21.64 18.94
N LYS A 142 -15.33 22.16 20.08
CA LYS A 142 -14.98 21.64 21.42
C LYS A 142 -15.46 20.20 21.53
N ALA A 143 -14.55 19.27 21.87
CA ALA A 143 -14.91 17.91 22.23
C ALA A 143 -15.85 17.94 23.45
N GLY A 144 -17.05 17.36 23.29
CA GLY A 144 -17.97 17.14 24.41
C GLY A 144 -17.43 16.06 25.36
N VAL A 145 -17.86 16.11 26.61
CA VAL A 145 -17.43 15.19 27.67
C VAL A 145 -17.78 13.75 27.28
N LEU A 146 -16.79 12.86 27.28
CA LEU A 146 -16.99 11.41 27.13
C LEU A 146 -17.91 10.94 28.26
N GLN A 147 -19.16 10.57 27.93
CA GLN A 147 -20.04 9.92 28.90
C GLN A 147 -19.49 8.51 29.18
N MET A 148 -18.70 8.39 30.24
CA MET A 148 -18.49 7.13 30.93
C MET A 148 -19.76 6.80 31.70
N SER A 149 -20.36 5.62 31.46
CA SER A 149 -20.90 4.71 32.48
C SER A 149 -21.64 3.54 31.84
N LEU A 150 -21.04 2.34 31.87
CA LEU A 150 -21.80 1.07 31.80
C LEU A 150 -21.13 -0.05 32.60
N PHE A 151 -20.44 0.31 33.67
CA PHE A 151 -19.99 -0.64 34.70
C PHE A 151 -20.40 -0.08 36.04
N ASP A 152 -21.68 -0.27 36.37
CA ASP A 152 -22.15 -0.21 37.74
C ASP A 152 -21.72 -1.52 38.42
N LEU A 153 -20.41 -1.65 38.69
CA LEU A 153 -19.88 -2.68 39.58
C LEU A 153 -20.12 -2.16 41.00
N GLY A 154 -21.37 -2.30 41.43
CA GLY A 154 -21.79 -2.12 42.81
C GLY A 154 -21.09 -3.15 43.69
N GLY A 155 -19.90 -2.80 44.15
CA GLY A 155 -19.25 -3.37 45.30
C GLY A 155 -19.15 -2.30 46.38
N GLU A 156 -20.08 -2.31 47.33
CA GLU A 156 -19.80 -1.78 48.66
C GLU A 156 -20.08 -2.87 49.69
N ASN A 157 -18.99 -3.26 50.35
CA ASN A 157 -18.98 -3.93 51.63
C ASN A 157 -19.46 -2.95 52.72
N ASN A 158 -20.20 -3.48 53.70
CA ASN A 158 -19.93 -3.43 55.14
C ASN A 158 -21.16 -3.09 56.01
N ALA A 159 -21.19 -3.78 57.15
CA ALA A 159 -21.98 -3.60 58.38
C ALA A 159 -23.33 -4.32 58.46
#